data_AF-A0A939AJK5-F1
#
_entry.id   AF-A0A939AJK5-F1
#
_cell.length_a   1.000
_cell.length_b   1.000
_cell.length_c   1.000
_cell.angle_alpha   90.00
_cell.angle_beta   90.00
_cell.angle_gamma   90.00
#
_symmetry.space_group_name_H-M   'P 1'
#
loop_
_entity.id
_entity.type
_entity.pdbx_description
1 polymer ?
#
loop_
_entity_poly.entity_id
_entity_poly.type
_entity_poly.pdbx_seq_one_letter_code
_entity_poly.pdbx_strand_id
1 'polypeptide(L)'
;METAPKRINWKIIIVMFGASLFLGIAIFTALVGAFFPAINNISRPLLCDGEYNITTTRSSFRPGETTWSHNIDCDGRDITIPSVFMTGFMVSLVIFVLILIHFRKYLTYPENFAELANDLKSTEKSGGKTTLDRLTDLKELRDKNLISQVEYERKKDEIMKEL
;
A
#
# COMPACT_ATOMS: atom_id res chain seq x y z
N MET A 1 18.21 0.43 -37.19
CA MET A 1 17.15 0.76 -36.21
C MET A 1 17.73 0.53 -34.84
N GLU A 2 18.23 1.60 -34.23
CA GLU A 2 18.89 1.56 -32.92
C GLU A 2 17.81 1.86 -31.87
N THR A 3 17.33 0.84 -31.18
CA THR A 3 16.34 1.02 -30.11
C THR A 3 17.06 1.63 -28.91
N ALA A 4 16.76 2.89 -28.62
CA ALA A 4 17.31 3.60 -27.47
C ALA A 4 17.17 2.79 -26.17
N PRO A 5 18.18 2.79 -25.27
CA PRO A 5 18.16 2.02 -24.05
C PRO A 5 17.08 2.55 -23.11
N LYS A 6 16.07 1.71 -22.88
CA LYS A 6 14.92 1.99 -22.02
C LYS A 6 15.41 2.10 -20.57
N ARG A 7 15.41 3.31 -20.00
CA ARG A 7 15.85 3.54 -18.61
C ARG A 7 14.81 2.96 -17.66
N ILE A 8 15.20 1.92 -16.93
CA ILE A 8 14.36 1.27 -15.93
C ILE A 8 14.19 2.22 -14.73
N ASN A 9 12.94 2.57 -14.41
CA ASN A 9 12.62 3.37 -13.23
C ASN A 9 12.60 2.49 -11.98
N TRP A 10 13.77 2.37 -11.34
CA TRP A 10 13.97 1.59 -10.12
C TRP A 10 13.01 1.97 -8.97
N LYS A 11 12.62 3.26 -8.87
CA LYS A 11 11.67 3.74 -7.86
C LYS A 11 10.29 3.08 -8.00
N ILE A 12 9.81 2.90 -9.23
CA ILE A 12 8.50 2.28 -9.50
C ILE A 12 8.55 0.79 -9.17
N ILE A 13 9.66 0.12 -9.48
CA ILE A 13 9.86 -1.28 -9.13
C ILE A 13 9.81 -1.47 -7.61
N ILE A 14 10.47 -0.60 -6.84
CA ILE A 14 10.43 -0.65 -5.36
C ILE A 14 8.99 -0.47 -4.85
N VAL A 15 8.25 0.52 -5.37
CA VAL A 15 6.87 0.78 -4.94
C VAL A 15 5.95 -0.39 -5.30
N MET A 16 6.06 -0.94 -6.51
CA MET A 16 5.28 -2.11 -6.92
C MET A 16 5.66 -3.36 -6.11
N PHE A 17 6.94 -3.55 -5.81
CA PHE A 17 7.40 -4.64 -4.96
C PHE A 17 6.78 -4.55 -3.56
N GLY A 18 6.82 -3.35 -2.94
CA GLY A 18 6.18 -3.11 -1.64
C GLY A 18 4.67 -3.38 -1.67
N ALA A 19 3.97 -2.88 -2.70
CA ALA A 19 2.54 -3.13 -2.87
C ALA A 19 2.23 -4.63 -3.06
N SER A 20 3.05 -5.34 -3.84
CA SER A 20 2.86 -6.78 -4.09
C SER A 20 3.15 -7.63 -2.86
N LEU A 21 4.12 -7.25 -2.03
CA LEU A 21 4.44 -7.91 -0.76
C LEU A 21 3.27 -7.76 0.21
N PHE A 22 2.72 -6.55 0.31
CA PHE A 22 1.53 -6.31 1.12
C PHE A 22 0.32 -7.12 0.63
N LEU A 23 0.05 -7.10 -0.68
CA LEU A 23 -1.07 -7.82 -1.27
C LEU A 23 -0.92 -9.34 -1.10
N GLY A 24 0.29 -9.87 -1.30
CA GLY A 24 0.59 -11.29 -1.18
C GLY A 24 0.43 -11.79 0.25
N ILE A 25 0.91 -11.03 1.24
CA ILE A 25 0.69 -11.35 2.66
C ILE A 25 -0.81 -11.28 3.00
N ALA A 26 -1.53 -10.24 2.56
CA ALA A 26 -2.96 -10.09 2.85
C ALA A 26 -3.82 -11.21 2.22
N ILE A 27 -3.50 -11.60 0.98
CA ILE A 27 -4.15 -12.73 0.32
C ILE A 27 -3.80 -14.02 1.05
N PHE A 28 -2.53 -14.22 1.41
CA PHE A 28 -2.12 -15.40 2.16
C PHE A 28 -2.85 -15.51 3.50
N THR A 29 -2.88 -14.45 4.32
CA THR A 29 -3.58 -14.47 5.61
C THR A 29 -5.08 -14.70 5.47
N ALA A 30 -5.71 -14.15 4.43
CA ALA A 30 -7.12 -14.42 4.13
C ALA A 30 -7.36 -15.89 3.72
N LEU A 31 -6.45 -16.47 2.93
CA LEU A 31 -6.55 -17.85 2.47
C LEU A 31 -6.14 -18.88 3.53
N VAL A 32 -5.31 -18.48 4.49
CA VAL A 32 -4.83 -19.35 5.57
C VAL A 32 -5.98 -19.98 6.35
N GLY A 33 -7.07 -19.26 6.59
CA GLY A 33 -8.25 -19.83 7.25
C GLY A 33 -8.97 -20.92 6.44
N ALA A 34 -8.85 -20.92 5.10
CA ALA A 34 -9.61 -21.80 4.20
C ALA A 34 -8.76 -22.90 3.52
N PHE A 35 -7.46 -22.66 3.32
CA PHE A 35 -6.58 -23.49 2.48
C PHE A 35 -5.41 -24.14 3.23
N PHE A 36 -5.31 -23.93 4.55
CA PHE A 36 -4.23 -24.46 5.39
C PHE A 36 -3.92 -25.96 5.18
N PRO A 37 -4.89 -26.87 4.95
CA PRO A 37 -4.57 -28.28 4.75
C PRO A 37 -3.86 -28.58 3.42
N ALA A 38 -4.21 -27.85 2.34
CA ALA A 38 -3.77 -28.17 0.98
C ALA A 38 -2.39 -27.59 0.65
N ILE A 39 -2.13 -26.36 1.11
CA ILE A 39 -0.84 -25.67 0.86
C ILE A 39 0.29 -26.39 1.62
N ASN A 40 -0.03 -26.95 2.78
CA ASN A 40 0.93 -27.57 3.66
C ASN A 40 1.59 -28.84 3.10
N ASN A 41 0.91 -29.54 2.18
CA ASN A 41 1.45 -30.74 1.56
C ASN A 41 2.61 -30.44 0.59
N ILE A 42 2.69 -29.21 0.06
CA ILE A 42 3.73 -28.77 -0.88
C ILE A 42 4.91 -28.15 -0.12
N SER A 43 4.66 -27.45 0.99
CA SER A 43 5.70 -26.78 1.77
C SER A 43 6.39 -27.67 2.81
N ARG A 44 5.85 -28.87 3.08
CA ARG A 44 6.40 -29.87 3.99
C ARG A 44 7.92 -30.09 3.83
N PRO A 45 8.44 -30.45 2.63
CA PRO A 45 9.87 -30.74 2.46
C PRO A 45 10.77 -29.49 2.50
N LEU A 46 10.21 -28.28 2.44
CA LEU A 46 10.98 -27.04 2.47
C LEU A 46 11.14 -26.48 3.89
N LEU A 47 10.17 -26.78 4.75
CA LEU A 47 10.09 -26.24 6.10
C LEU A 47 10.64 -27.19 7.15
N CYS A 48 10.62 -28.51 6.88
CA CYS A 48 11.19 -29.50 7.78
C CYS A 48 11.57 -30.82 7.12
N ASP A 49 12.73 -31.33 7.53
CA ASP A 49 13.25 -32.65 7.14
C ASP A 49 12.75 -33.77 8.07
N GLY A 50 12.09 -33.43 9.20
CA GLY A 50 11.70 -34.36 10.29
C GLY A 50 10.18 -34.59 10.45
N GLU A 51 9.78 -35.11 11.62
CA GLU A 51 8.39 -35.48 11.89
C GLU A 51 7.49 -34.23 12.03
N TYR A 52 6.58 -34.07 11.08
CA TYR A 52 5.72 -32.90 10.94
C TYR A 52 4.34 -33.19 11.52
N ASN A 53 4.00 -32.56 12.66
CA ASN A 53 2.73 -32.74 13.36
C ASN A 53 1.90 -31.45 13.32
N ILE A 54 0.65 -31.58 12.85
CA ILE A 54 -0.33 -30.48 12.85
C ILE A 54 -1.29 -30.74 14.00
N THR A 55 -1.14 -29.99 15.08
CA THR A 55 -2.02 -30.12 16.24
C THR A 55 -3.14 -29.10 16.11
N THR A 56 -4.35 -29.56 15.76
CA THR A 56 -5.53 -28.70 15.71
C THR A 56 -6.21 -28.72 17.08
N THR A 57 -5.99 -27.68 17.89
CA THR A 57 -6.61 -27.55 19.20
C THR A 57 -7.89 -26.73 19.09
N ARG A 58 -9.00 -27.36 19.49
CA ARG A 58 -10.30 -26.69 19.61
C ARG A 58 -10.39 -26.08 21.00
N SER A 59 -10.29 -24.76 21.10
CA SER A 59 -10.42 -24.05 22.37
C SER A 59 -11.75 -23.28 22.39
N SER A 60 -12.61 -23.58 23.37
CA SER A 60 -13.82 -22.79 23.64
C SER A 60 -13.53 -21.81 24.77
N PHE A 61 -13.22 -20.56 24.45
CA PHE A 61 -12.99 -19.51 25.45
C PHE A 61 -14.31 -19.03 26.09
N ARG A 62 -15.44 -19.20 25.38
CA ARG A 62 -16.81 -18.95 25.87
C ARG A 62 -17.77 -20.05 25.39
N PRO A 63 -18.82 -20.38 26.18
CA PRO A 63 -19.84 -21.32 25.74
C PRO A 63 -20.55 -20.77 24.50
N GLY A 64 -20.46 -21.51 23.38
CA GLY A 64 -21.03 -21.12 22.07
C GLY A 64 -20.01 -20.58 21.06
N GLU A 65 -18.77 -20.31 21.45
CA GLU A 65 -17.72 -19.81 20.57
C GLU A 65 -16.62 -20.87 20.40
N THR A 66 -16.45 -21.38 19.18
CA THR A 66 -15.41 -22.37 18.85
C THR A 66 -14.28 -21.70 18.10
N THR A 67 -13.14 -21.53 18.77
CA THR A 67 -11.91 -21.08 18.11
C THR A 67 -11.09 -22.31 17.72
N TRP A 68 -10.63 -22.32 16.47
CA TRP A 68 -9.80 -23.37 15.90
C TRP A 68 -8.39 -22.80 15.86
N SER A 69 -7.47 -23.37 16.65
CA SER A 69 -6.05 -23.03 16.60
C SER A 69 -5.30 -24.15 15.88
N HIS A 70 -4.49 -23.79 14.91
CA HIS A 70 -3.63 -24.73 14.18
C HIS A 70 -2.18 -24.44 14.57
N ASN A 71 -1.59 -25.32 15.37
CA ASN A 71 -0.17 -25.25 15.68
C ASN A 71 0.60 -26.20 14.76
N ILE A 72 1.70 -25.68 14.20
CA ILE A 72 2.60 -26.43 13.34
C ILE A 72 3.88 -26.69 14.13
N ASP A 73 4.02 -27.94 14.55
CA ASP A 73 5.19 -28.43 15.25
C ASP A 73 6.07 -29.22 14.30
N CYS A 74 7.37 -28.97 14.37
CA CYS A 74 8.37 -29.79 13.73
C CYS A 74 9.47 -30.16 14.72
N ASP A 75 9.65 -31.46 14.95
CA ASP A 75 10.67 -31.98 15.87
C ASP A 75 10.59 -31.35 17.29
N GLY A 76 9.35 -31.05 17.72
CA GLY A 76 9.07 -30.41 19.01
C GLY A 76 9.35 -28.90 19.07
N ARG A 77 9.63 -28.24 17.95
CA ARG A 77 9.74 -26.78 17.84
C ARG A 77 8.58 -26.19 17.05
N ASP A 78 7.96 -25.17 17.65
CA ASP A 78 6.96 -24.34 17.01
C ASP A 78 7.60 -23.52 15.86
N ILE A 79 7.22 -23.85 14.63
CA ILE A 79 7.66 -23.14 13.42
C ILE A 79 6.50 -22.41 12.73
N THR A 80 5.37 -22.26 13.40
CA THR A 80 4.16 -21.65 12.86
C THR A 80 4.41 -20.23 12.32
N ILE A 81 5.13 -19.39 13.07
CA ILE A 81 5.46 -18.03 12.62
C ILE A 81 6.43 -18.02 11.42
N PRO A 82 7.62 -18.64 11.50
CA PRO A 82 8.56 -18.63 10.38
C PRO A 82 8.02 -19.31 9.13
N SER A 83 7.19 -20.36 9.27
CA SER A 83 6.54 -21.01 8.13
C SER A 83 5.58 -20.06 7.41
N VAL A 84 4.70 -19.36 8.15
CA VAL A 84 3.77 -18.36 7.61
C VAL A 84 4.50 -17.26 6.86
N PHE A 85 5.62 -16.75 7.40
CA PHE A 85 6.42 -15.74 6.72
C PHE A 85 7.05 -16.27 5.42
N MET A 86 7.63 -17.47 5.45
CA MET A 86 8.26 -18.08 4.27
C MET A 86 7.25 -18.36 3.17
N THR A 87 6.12 -18.98 3.50
CA THR A 87 5.05 -19.25 2.53
C THR A 87 4.44 -17.96 2.01
N GLY A 88 4.19 -16.98 2.88
CA GLY A 88 3.68 -15.66 2.47
C GLY A 88 4.64 -14.94 1.51
N PHE A 89 5.95 -15.02 1.77
CA PHE A 89 6.96 -14.45 0.88
C PHE A 89 6.99 -15.13 -0.49
N MET A 90 6.91 -16.47 -0.53
CA MET A 90 6.85 -17.23 -1.78
C MET A 90 5.61 -16.87 -2.61
N VAL A 91 4.43 -16.81 -1.99
CA VAL A 91 3.20 -16.38 -2.67
C VAL A 91 3.33 -14.95 -3.19
N SER A 92 3.91 -14.05 -2.38
CA SER A 92 4.15 -12.67 -2.77
C SER A 92 5.08 -12.56 -3.98
N LEU A 93 6.13 -13.38 -4.04
CA LEU A 93 7.07 -13.42 -5.17
C LEU A 93 6.37 -13.89 -6.45
N VAL A 94 5.55 -14.94 -6.38
CA VAL A 94 4.76 -15.41 -7.52
C VAL A 94 3.81 -14.33 -8.03
N ILE A 95 3.07 -13.68 -7.13
CA ILE A 95 2.18 -12.56 -7.48
C ILE A 95 2.97 -11.40 -8.09
N PHE A 96 4.13 -11.06 -7.52
CA PHE A 96 4.99 -10.01 -8.05
C PHE A 96 5.46 -10.33 -9.47
N VAL A 97 5.87 -11.56 -9.76
CA VAL A 97 6.25 -11.98 -11.11
C VAL A 97 5.06 -11.89 -12.08
N LEU A 98 3.87 -12.32 -11.66
CA LEU A 98 2.65 -12.19 -12.48
C LEU A 98 2.31 -10.73 -12.77
N ILE A 99 2.43 -9.86 -11.77
CA ILE A 99 2.25 -8.40 -11.91
C ILE A 99 3.31 -7.85 -12.88
N LEU A 100 4.58 -8.22 -12.74
CA LEU A 100 5.63 -7.76 -13.65
C LEU A 100 5.38 -8.19 -15.10
N ILE A 101 4.87 -9.41 -15.31
CA ILE A 101 4.50 -9.91 -16.64
C ILE A 101 3.29 -9.15 -17.19
N HIS A 102 2.24 -8.98 -16.39
CA HIS A 102 1.00 -8.33 -16.79
C HIS A 102 1.20 -6.83 -17.08
N PHE A 103 1.89 -6.14 -16.18
CA PHE A 103 2.21 -4.73 -16.27
C PHE A 103 3.52 -4.48 -17.02
N ARG A 104 4.11 -5.47 -17.70
CA ARG A 104 5.35 -5.31 -18.48
C ARG A 104 5.27 -4.15 -19.48
N LYS A 105 4.09 -3.92 -20.05
CA LYS A 105 3.83 -2.79 -20.95
C LYS A 105 3.85 -1.45 -20.18
N TYR A 106 3.20 -1.38 -19.02
CA TYR A 106 3.10 -0.20 -18.15
C TYR A 106 4.42 0.17 -17.46
N LEU A 107 5.22 -0.82 -17.05
CA LEU A 107 6.56 -0.66 -16.47
C LEU A 107 7.50 0.13 -17.37
N THR A 108 7.16 0.22 -18.65
CA THR A 108 8.00 0.83 -19.64
C THR A 108 7.51 2.16 -20.17
N TYR A 109 6.50 2.76 -19.53
CA TYR A 109 6.12 4.15 -19.74
C TYR A 109 5.51 4.74 -18.47
N PRO A 110 6.25 5.63 -17.79
CA PRO A 110 5.60 6.65 -16.99
C PRO A 110 6.34 7.98 -17.16
N GLU A 111 6.02 8.72 -18.22
CA GLU A 111 6.41 10.15 -18.28
C GLU A 111 5.57 10.99 -17.29
N ASN A 112 4.39 10.50 -16.88
CA ASN A 112 3.39 11.35 -16.21
C ASN A 112 3.14 11.05 -14.72
N PHE A 113 3.87 10.12 -14.08
CA PHE A 113 3.71 9.91 -12.63
C PHE A 113 4.27 11.09 -11.80
N ALA A 114 5.16 11.90 -12.37
CA ALA A 114 5.63 13.13 -11.75
C ALA A 114 4.51 14.18 -11.60
N GLU A 115 3.48 14.12 -12.43
CA GLU A 115 2.36 15.06 -12.41
C GLU A 115 1.46 14.80 -11.18
N LEU A 116 1.12 13.54 -10.89
CA LEU A 116 0.36 13.16 -9.69
C LEU A 116 1.10 13.49 -8.38
N ALA A 117 2.42 13.32 -8.35
CA ALA A 117 3.22 13.61 -7.15
C ALA A 117 3.41 15.12 -6.93
N ASN A 118 3.49 15.91 -8.01
CA ASN A 118 3.50 17.37 -7.91
C ASN A 118 2.15 17.93 -7.50
N ASP A 119 1.04 17.26 -7.86
CA ASP A 119 -0.31 17.70 -7.48
C ASP A 119 -0.56 17.54 -5.96
N LEU A 120 -0.09 16.44 -5.36
CA LEU A 120 -0.08 16.24 -3.90
C LEU A 120 0.83 17.25 -3.17
N LYS A 121 1.97 17.60 -3.76
CA LYS A 121 2.90 18.61 -3.19
C LYS A 121 2.40 20.04 -3.36
N SER A 122 1.60 20.31 -4.39
CA SER A 122 0.89 21.57 -4.63
C SER A 122 -0.17 21.82 -3.55
N THR A 123 -0.89 20.76 -3.13
CA THR A 123 -1.93 20.89 -2.10
C THR A 123 -1.35 21.27 -0.74
N GLU A 124 -0.15 20.80 -0.40
CA GLU A 124 0.51 21.09 0.89
C GLU A 124 1.16 22.50 0.92
N LYS A 125 1.47 23.10 -0.24
CA LYS A 125 2.15 24.40 -0.34
C LYS A 125 1.22 25.62 -0.34
N SER A 126 -0.09 25.43 -0.14
CA SER A 126 -1.07 26.52 -0.01
C SER A 126 -1.03 27.25 1.35
N GLY A 127 -0.11 26.89 2.25
CA GLY A 127 0.07 27.55 3.55
C GLY A 127 0.95 28.82 3.52
N GLY A 128 1.57 29.17 2.39
CA GLY A 128 2.59 30.22 2.30
C GLY A 128 2.28 31.38 1.36
N LYS A 129 1.00 31.62 1.00
CA LYS A 129 0.64 32.82 0.20
C LYS A 129 0.91 34.07 1.03
N THR A 130 1.75 34.97 0.51
CA THR A 130 2.06 36.25 1.15
C THR A 130 0.77 37.09 1.29
N THR A 131 0.72 38.02 2.24
CA THR A 131 -0.45 38.91 2.43
C THR A 131 -0.83 39.65 1.14
N LEU A 132 0.16 39.96 0.30
CA LEU A 132 0.00 40.55 -1.03
C LEU A 132 -0.71 39.61 -2.02
N ASP A 133 -0.35 38.33 -2.04
CA ASP A 133 -1.00 37.34 -2.91
C ASP A 133 -2.45 37.11 -2.48
N ARG A 134 -2.72 37.07 -1.17
CA ARG A 134 -4.08 36.92 -0.63
C ARG A 134 -4.98 38.12 -0.99
N LEU A 135 -4.44 39.33 -1.00
CA LEU A 135 -5.15 40.53 -1.45
C LEU A 135 -5.43 40.52 -2.96
N THR A 136 -4.49 39.97 -3.74
CA THR A 136 -4.63 39.87 -5.20
C THR A 136 -5.71 38.85 -5.57
N ASP A 137 -5.72 37.68 -4.92
CA ASP A 137 -6.75 36.67 -5.08
C ASP A 137 -8.15 37.20 -4.69
N LEU A 138 -8.25 37.93 -3.57
CA LEU A 138 -9.53 38.55 -3.16
C LEU A 138 -10.05 39.56 -4.17
N LYS A 139 -9.15 40.35 -4.78
CA LYS A 139 -9.51 41.31 -5.83
C LYS A 139 -10.04 40.58 -7.06
N GLU A 140 -9.40 39.49 -7.46
CA GLU A 140 -9.84 38.66 -8.58
C GLU A 140 -11.21 38.01 -8.33
N LEU A 141 -11.46 37.52 -7.12
CA LEU A 141 -12.77 36.95 -6.75
C LEU A 141 -13.89 37.98 -6.82
N ARG A 142 -13.62 39.23 -6.41
CA ARG A 142 -14.56 40.35 -6.57
C ARG A 142 -14.78 40.68 -8.04
N ASP A 143 -13.72 40.75 -8.84
CA ASP A 143 -13.81 41.09 -10.27
C ASP A 143 -14.59 40.03 -11.06
N LYS A 144 -14.60 38.77 -10.58
CA LYS A 144 -15.44 37.69 -11.09
C LYS A 144 -16.86 37.66 -10.52
N ASN A 145 -17.26 38.65 -9.71
CA ASN A 145 -18.55 38.70 -8.99
C ASN A 145 -18.82 37.46 -8.12
N LEU A 146 -17.78 36.74 -7.68
CA LEU A 146 -17.91 35.55 -6.84
C LEU A 146 -18.13 35.90 -5.37
N ILE A 147 -17.80 37.13 -4.98
CA ILE A 147 -18.00 37.66 -3.63
C ILE A 147 -18.68 39.03 -3.70
N SER A 148 -19.48 39.33 -2.68
CA SER A 148 -20.12 40.64 -2.55
C SER A 148 -19.12 41.70 -2.08
N GLN A 149 -19.38 42.98 -2.40
CA GLN A 149 -18.54 44.12 -1.98
C GLN A 149 -18.34 44.16 -0.45
N VAL A 150 -19.39 43.84 0.30
CA VAL A 150 -19.37 43.81 1.78
C VAL A 150 -18.45 42.71 2.29
N GLU A 151 -18.44 41.55 1.63
CA GLU A 151 -17.57 40.44 2.02
C GLU A 151 -16.11 40.68 1.65
N TYR A 152 -15.86 41.36 0.53
CA TYR A 152 -14.52 41.78 0.11
C TYR A 152 -13.90 42.74 1.14
N GLU A 153 -14.63 43.77 1.57
CA GLU A 153 -14.11 44.74 2.56
C GLU A 153 -13.83 44.09 3.91
N ARG A 154 -14.71 43.21 4.39
CA ARG A 154 -14.50 42.48 5.64
C ARG A 154 -13.24 41.61 5.61
N LYS A 155 -13.02 40.86 4.52
CA LYS A 155 -11.85 39.97 4.37
C LYS A 155 -10.55 40.75 4.13
N LYS A 156 -10.64 41.88 3.43
CA LYS A 156 -9.52 42.81 3.24
C LYS A 156 -9.07 43.37 4.59
N ASP A 157 -9.99 43.80 5.45
CA ASP A 157 -9.66 44.33 6.77
C ASP A 157 -9.08 43.26 7.70
N GLU A 158 -9.52 42.01 7.58
CA GLU A 158 -8.97 40.88 8.33
C GLU A 158 -7.51 40.60 7.95
N ILE A 159 -7.19 40.59 6.66
CA ILE A 159 -5.81 40.40 6.17
C ILE A 159 -4.91 41.59 6.51
N MET A 160 -5.45 42.81 6.48
CA MET A 160 -4.71 44.02 6.86
C MET A 160 -4.41 44.09 8.36
N LYS A 161 -5.14 43.36 9.21
CA LYS A 161 -4.84 43.23 10.66
C LYS A 161 -3.77 42.17 10.96
N GLU A 162 -3.50 41.26 10.04
CA GLU A 162 -2.43 40.25 10.15
C GLU A 162 -1.04 40.82 9.76
N LEU A 163 -0.99 42.07 9.31
CA LEU A 163 0.21 42.85 8.95
C LEU A 163 0.75 43.64 10.15
#